data_AF-A0A1H3X990-F1
#
_entry.id   AF-A0A1H3X990-F1
#
_cell.length_a   1.000
_cell.length_b   1.000
_cell.length_c   1.000
_cell.angle_alpha   90.00
_cell.angle_beta   90.00
_cell.angle_gamma   90.00
#
_symmetry.space_group_name_H-M   'P 1'
#
loop_
_entity.id
_entity.type
_entity.pdbx_description
1 polymer ?
#
loop_
_entity_poly.entity_id
_entity_poly.type
_entity_poly.pdbx_seq_one_letter_code
_entity_poly.pdbx_strand_id
1 'polypeptide(L)'
;MFLRLTIAFSLSLCVAWPAGADNQSEPIITTAKGASASGERLEVDPGREHQAMITRQFEQFDRNYSENRLEYGRRMNAVAYLLAKAEAEGKDLHCSQQMYLEAKWLYRYTALWSRLGEKLDRIEISLEDPDQHYAAAQSPVDGHWGVCYEEYFMRIGATVAGLQKLVDEGRAPRYRITSLRELDTPKKLLDRMQSLLVSDIAHTGVDNRGELASLMISLSQSVFKQHLSAKWVEAVDLTTSTRLSAVAEAFKFFLTGAQDHETGWWGAWYLDGDRIVKTADLSMTYHIVAYARGDVERWPAIIETLRAREEATYPYGWRARMNWNNHNLYDVARILRFGWPHISEADQAWARDKIPEMIAWSLRNTLDKDGGFRLEEGFSDSLASAYYFGVSFLEEVGHWTAARRFWTDAPPPADGARLCASIGDALDTLGESSWAADAARLKLERNCAATPG
;
A
#
# COMPACT_ATOMS: atom_id res chain seq x y z
N MET A 1 -4.98 -13.39 -36.32
CA MET A 1 -5.94 -13.89 -35.30
C MET A 1 -5.77 -12.98 -34.10
N PHE A 2 -6.67 -12.01 -33.94
CA PHE A 2 -6.54 -10.90 -32.98
C PHE A 2 -6.76 -11.40 -31.55
N LEU A 3 -5.72 -11.30 -30.72
CA LEU A 3 -5.79 -11.57 -29.29
C LEU A 3 -6.60 -10.46 -28.62
N ARG A 4 -7.78 -10.79 -28.09
CA ARG A 4 -8.55 -9.90 -27.20
C ARG A 4 -7.89 -9.96 -25.83
N LEU A 5 -7.18 -8.89 -25.47
CA LEU A 5 -6.61 -8.68 -24.14
C LEU A 5 -7.72 -8.09 -23.26
N THR A 6 -8.32 -8.91 -22.39
CA THR A 6 -9.26 -8.45 -21.35
C THR A 6 -8.45 -8.33 -20.07
N ILE A 7 -7.88 -7.15 -19.80
CA ILE A 7 -7.14 -6.86 -18.55
C ILE A 7 -8.17 -6.50 -17.47
N ALA A 8 -8.29 -7.35 -16.45
CA ALA A 8 -9.01 -7.06 -15.22
C ALA A 8 -8.24 -6.01 -14.39
N PHE A 9 -8.92 -4.94 -14.01
CA PHE A 9 -8.34 -3.84 -13.23
C PHE A 9 -8.17 -4.25 -11.76
N SER A 10 -7.07 -3.82 -11.12
CA SER A 10 -7.07 -3.68 -9.66
C SER A 10 -6.44 -2.35 -9.27
N LEU A 11 -7.21 -1.59 -8.50
CA LEU A 11 -6.93 -0.26 -7.96
C LEU A 11 -5.88 -0.25 -6.83
N SER A 12 -5.34 -1.41 -6.45
CA SER A 12 -4.43 -1.59 -5.30
C SER A 12 -3.10 -0.83 -5.42
N LEU A 13 -2.70 -0.39 -6.61
CA LEU A 13 -1.45 0.39 -6.82
C LEU A 13 -1.55 1.87 -6.46
N CYS A 14 -2.75 2.45 -6.41
CA CYS A 14 -2.95 3.86 -6.05
C CYS A 14 -3.67 4.04 -4.72
N VAL A 15 -4.41 3.00 -4.30
CA VAL A 15 -4.81 2.82 -2.92
C VAL A 15 -3.95 1.69 -2.38
N ALA A 16 -2.69 1.99 -2.03
CA ALA A 16 -1.92 1.08 -1.19
C ALA A 16 -2.65 1.01 0.14
N TRP A 17 -3.64 0.13 0.22
CA TRP A 17 -4.23 -0.19 1.49
C TRP A 17 -3.23 -1.05 2.23
N PRO A 18 -2.90 -0.69 3.48
CA PRO A 18 -2.23 -1.63 4.36
C PRO A 18 -3.18 -2.80 4.55
N ALA A 19 -3.02 -3.83 3.75
CA ALA A 19 -3.53 -5.14 4.09
C ALA A 19 -2.70 -5.62 5.30
N GLY A 20 -3.34 -6.27 6.28
CA GLY A 20 -2.68 -6.69 7.53
C GLY A 20 -3.23 -6.14 8.85
N ALA A 21 -4.17 -5.19 8.86
CA ALA A 21 -4.84 -4.75 10.09
C ALA A 21 -6.12 -5.55 10.42
N ASP A 22 -6.44 -6.58 9.63
CA ASP A 22 -7.60 -7.42 9.89
C ASP A 22 -7.25 -8.42 10.99
N ASN A 23 -7.89 -8.21 12.16
CA ASN A 23 -7.99 -9.11 13.32
C ASN A 23 -7.00 -8.88 14.49
N GLN A 24 -6.88 -7.64 15.01
CA GLN A 24 -6.20 -7.35 16.30
C GLN A 24 -7.14 -7.37 17.52
N SER A 25 -8.41 -7.80 17.38
CA SER A 25 -9.39 -7.80 18.47
C SER A 25 -9.78 -9.19 18.96
N GLU A 26 -8.80 -10.08 19.21
CA GLU A 26 -9.01 -11.10 20.24
C GLU A 26 -8.39 -10.59 21.55
N PRO A 27 -9.19 -10.34 22.60
CA PRO A 27 -8.63 -10.06 23.91
C PRO A 27 -8.03 -11.37 24.42
N ILE A 28 -6.71 -11.51 24.39
CA ILE A 28 -6.05 -12.53 25.22
C ILE A 28 -6.21 -12.04 26.66
N ILE A 29 -7.26 -12.49 27.33
CA ILE A 29 -7.34 -12.48 28.78
C ILE A 29 -6.28 -13.48 29.26
N THR A 30 -5.04 -13.02 29.42
CA THR A 30 -4.06 -13.75 30.21
C THR A 30 -4.51 -13.67 31.66
N THR A 31 -5.19 -14.71 32.14
CA THR A 31 -5.29 -14.96 33.58
C THR A 31 -3.88 -15.20 34.10
N ALA A 32 -3.28 -14.16 34.66
CA ALA A 32 -2.00 -14.24 35.35
C ALA A 32 -2.15 -15.18 36.57
N LYS A 33 -1.63 -16.40 36.44
CA LYS A 33 -1.26 -17.25 37.57
C LYS A 33 0.17 -17.71 37.37
N GLY A 34 1.05 -17.26 38.26
CA GLY A 34 2.43 -17.73 38.37
C GLY A 34 3.47 -16.70 37.95
N ALA A 35 3.66 -15.67 38.77
CA ALA A 35 4.86 -14.85 38.69
C ALA A 35 6.08 -15.70 39.07
N SER A 36 7.04 -15.81 38.16
CA SER A 36 8.43 -16.16 38.45
C SER A 36 9.28 -14.97 38.03
N ALA A 37 10.05 -14.45 38.98
CA ALA A 37 10.84 -13.23 38.85
C ALA A 37 12.08 -13.45 37.97
N SER A 38 12.05 -12.88 36.77
CA SER A 38 13.24 -12.38 36.07
C SER A 38 12.81 -11.14 35.29
N GLY A 39 13.30 -9.97 35.73
CA GLY A 39 12.94 -8.67 35.20
C GLY A 39 13.53 -8.40 33.81
N GLU A 40 13.09 -9.13 32.80
CA GLU A 40 13.12 -8.64 31.42
C GLU A 40 11.97 -7.65 31.28
N ARG A 41 12.31 -6.37 31.08
CA ARG A 41 11.37 -5.36 30.65
C ARG A 41 10.91 -5.82 29.26
N LEU A 42 9.72 -6.41 29.16
CA LEU A 42 9.11 -6.73 27.88
C LEU A 42 9.18 -5.47 27.01
N GLU A 43 10.01 -5.52 25.97
CA GLU A 43 10.21 -4.39 25.07
C GLU A 43 8.86 -4.06 24.45
N VAL A 44 8.39 -2.84 24.66
CA VAL A 44 7.03 -2.48 24.27
C VAL A 44 7.00 -2.28 22.77
N ASP A 45 6.19 -3.08 22.06
CA ASP A 45 5.99 -2.98 20.62
C ASP A 45 5.28 -1.65 20.27
N PRO A 46 5.98 -0.68 19.69
CA PRO A 46 5.44 0.66 19.48
C PRO A 46 4.30 0.67 18.47
N GLY A 47 4.26 -0.30 17.55
CA GLY A 47 3.14 -0.45 16.63
C GLY A 47 1.86 -0.85 17.34
N ARG A 48 1.95 -1.73 18.34
CA ARG A 48 0.81 -2.08 19.21
C ARG A 48 0.40 -0.94 20.13
N GLU A 49 1.35 -0.13 20.62
CA GLU A 49 1.01 1.06 21.41
C GLU A 49 0.18 2.08 20.61
N HIS A 50 0.61 2.37 19.38
CA HIS A 50 -0.13 3.27 18.48
C HIS A 50 -1.51 2.71 18.13
N GLN A 51 -1.63 1.42 17.83
CA GLN A 51 -2.92 0.79 17.56
C GLN A 51 -3.85 0.81 18.79
N ALA A 52 -3.31 0.57 19.98
CA ALA A 52 -4.07 0.66 21.22
C ALA A 52 -4.53 2.10 21.49
N MET A 53 -3.69 3.11 21.22
CA MET A 53 -4.08 4.52 21.32
C MET A 53 -5.24 4.85 20.36
N ILE A 54 -5.11 4.48 19.08
CA ILE A 54 -6.14 4.71 18.07
C ILE A 54 -7.47 4.04 18.48
N THR A 55 -7.41 2.79 18.95
CA THR A 55 -8.59 2.05 19.42
C THR A 55 -9.27 2.76 20.57
N ARG A 56 -8.51 3.20 21.59
CA ARG A 56 -9.07 3.97 22.72
C ARG A 56 -9.76 5.24 22.28
N GLN A 57 -9.22 5.96 21.29
CA GLN A 57 -9.85 7.18 20.79
C GLN A 57 -11.16 6.89 20.04
N PHE A 58 -11.23 5.80 19.26
CA PHE A 58 -12.49 5.37 18.67
C PHE A 58 -13.53 4.96 19.72
N GLU A 59 -13.13 4.27 20.79
CA GLU A 59 -14.02 3.92 21.91
C GLU A 59 -14.49 5.15 22.70
N GLN A 60 -13.69 6.21 22.72
CA GLN A 60 -14.09 7.49 23.29
C GLN A 60 -15.16 8.20 22.42
N PHE A 61 -15.01 8.14 21.10
CA PHE A 61 -16.00 8.70 20.15
C PHE A 61 -17.31 7.90 20.15
N ASP A 62 -17.22 6.57 20.09
CA ASP A 62 -18.34 5.63 20.08
C ASP A 62 -18.16 4.56 21.15
N ARG A 63 -19.01 4.60 22.18
CA ARG A 63 -18.96 3.62 23.29
C ARG A 63 -19.24 2.18 22.84
N ASN A 64 -19.92 2.00 21.71
CA ASN A 64 -20.22 0.70 21.13
C ASN A 64 -19.24 0.35 20.00
N TYR A 65 -18.11 1.05 19.86
CA TYR A 65 -17.15 0.89 18.76
C TYR A 65 -16.76 -0.59 18.56
N SER A 66 -16.42 -1.29 19.64
CA SER A 66 -15.99 -2.69 19.59
C SER A 66 -17.12 -3.64 19.15
N GLU A 67 -18.38 -3.37 19.54
CA GLU A 67 -19.55 -4.16 19.14
C GLU A 67 -19.88 -3.92 17.66
N ASN A 68 -19.92 -2.65 17.26
CA ASN A 68 -20.12 -2.22 15.87
C ASN A 68 -19.00 -2.79 14.97
N ARG A 69 -17.75 -2.76 15.43
CA ARG A 69 -16.61 -3.32 14.70
C ARG A 69 -16.82 -4.81 14.39
N LEU A 70 -17.25 -5.59 15.38
CA LEU A 70 -17.53 -7.01 15.20
C LEU A 70 -18.72 -7.25 14.26
N GLU A 71 -19.79 -6.46 14.40
CA GLU A 71 -20.98 -6.57 13.54
C GLU A 71 -20.68 -6.25 12.08
N TYR A 72 -20.14 -5.06 11.82
CA TYR A 72 -19.80 -4.64 10.47
C TYR A 72 -18.66 -5.47 9.88
N GLY A 73 -17.73 -5.97 10.70
CA GLY A 73 -16.72 -6.93 10.26
C GLY A 73 -17.32 -8.22 9.70
N ARG A 74 -18.38 -8.76 10.33
CA ARG A 74 -19.12 -9.92 9.77
C ARG A 74 -19.79 -9.58 8.44
N ARG A 75 -20.39 -8.39 8.32
CA ARG A 75 -21.01 -7.94 7.06
C ARG A 75 -19.98 -7.74 5.95
N MET A 76 -18.83 -7.13 6.26
CA MET A 76 -17.70 -6.99 5.34
C MET A 76 -17.26 -8.36 4.80
N ASN A 77 -17.11 -9.36 5.67
CA ASN A 77 -16.73 -10.71 5.26
C ASN A 77 -17.80 -11.39 4.38
N ALA A 78 -19.09 -11.17 4.67
CA ALA A 78 -20.17 -11.69 3.84
C ALA A 78 -20.15 -11.08 2.43
N VAL A 79 -19.99 -9.77 2.32
CA VAL A 79 -19.86 -9.08 1.02
C VAL A 79 -18.60 -9.51 0.27
N ALA A 80 -17.46 -9.67 0.96
CA ALA A 80 -16.22 -10.19 0.38
C ALA A 80 -16.42 -11.58 -0.24
N TYR A 81 -17.14 -12.46 0.47
CA TYR A 81 -17.47 -13.79 -0.04
C TYR A 81 -18.36 -13.73 -1.30
N LEU A 82 -19.35 -12.84 -1.32
CA LEU A 82 -20.22 -12.65 -2.50
C LEU A 82 -19.43 -12.14 -3.71
N LEU A 83 -18.52 -11.18 -3.51
CA LEU A 83 -17.62 -10.68 -4.55
C LEU A 83 -16.73 -11.79 -5.09
N ALA A 84 -16.06 -12.55 -4.21
CA ALA A 84 -15.19 -13.66 -4.62
C ALA A 84 -15.95 -14.75 -5.39
N LYS A 85 -17.18 -15.06 -4.96
CA LYS A 85 -18.05 -15.99 -5.68
C LYS A 85 -18.42 -15.46 -7.07
N ALA A 86 -18.81 -14.19 -7.18
CA ALA A 86 -19.17 -13.58 -8.45
C ALA A 86 -17.96 -13.49 -9.41
N GLU A 87 -16.77 -13.23 -8.88
CA GLU A 87 -15.51 -13.23 -9.64
C GLU A 87 -15.19 -14.62 -10.17
N ALA A 88 -15.35 -15.67 -9.36
CA ALA A 88 -15.19 -17.06 -9.78
C ALA A 88 -16.20 -17.49 -10.85
N GLU A 89 -17.37 -16.84 -10.92
CA GLU A 89 -18.36 -17.01 -11.98
C GLU A 89 -18.03 -16.20 -13.26
N GLY A 90 -16.94 -15.43 -13.26
CA GLY A 90 -16.49 -14.61 -14.39
C GLY A 90 -17.29 -13.33 -14.60
N LYS A 91 -18.00 -12.84 -13.58
CA LYS A 91 -18.77 -11.59 -13.66
C LYS A 91 -17.85 -10.38 -13.70
N ASP A 92 -18.27 -9.33 -14.41
CA ASP A 92 -17.64 -8.02 -14.32
C ASP A 92 -18.06 -7.34 -13.00
N LEU A 93 -17.07 -7.02 -12.16
CA LEU A 93 -17.27 -6.47 -10.83
C LEU A 93 -16.64 -5.09 -10.63
N HIS A 94 -16.23 -4.38 -11.69
CA HIS A 94 -15.43 -3.15 -11.55
C HIS A 94 -16.06 -2.12 -10.61
N CYS A 95 -17.37 -1.92 -10.68
CA CYS A 95 -18.07 -0.95 -9.84
C CYS A 95 -18.20 -1.43 -8.39
N SER A 96 -18.58 -2.71 -8.21
CA SER A 96 -18.74 -3.35 -6.90
C SER A 96 -17.41 -3.42 -6.15
N GLN A 97 -16.32 -3.69 -6.86
CA GLN A 97 -14.97 -3.64 -6.32
C GLN A 97 -14.62 -2.22 -5.85
N GLN A 98 -14.86 -1.17 -6.64
CA GLN A 98 -14.65 0.21 -6.20
C GLN A 98 -15.44 0.54 -4.92
N MET A 99 -16.73 0.17 -4.86
CA MET A 99 -17.54 0.41 -3.66
C MET A 99 -17.04 -0.38 -2.44
N TYR A 100 -16.63 -1.63 -2.63
CA TYR A 100 -16.09 -2.48 -1.56
C TYR A 100 -14.76 -1.96 -1.02
N LEU A 101 -13.92 -1.46 -1.92
CA LEU A 101 -12.69 -0.76 -1.59
C LEU A 101 -13.01 0.46 -0.69
N GLU A 102 -14.01 1.28 -1.03
CA GLU A 102 -14.47 2.37 -0.16
C GLU A 102 -15.02 1.88 1.20
N ALA A 103 -15.77 0.78 1.21
CA ALA A 103 -16.24 0.14 2.44
C ALA A 103 -15.09 -0.32 3.34
N LYS A 104 -14.00 -0.85 2.78
CA LYS A 104 -12.79 -1.21 3.55
C LYS A 104 -12.18 0.01 4.23
N TRP A 105 -12.16 1.17 3.58
CA TRP A 105 -11.68 2.40 4.22
C TRP A 105 -12.62 2.87 5.33
N LEU A 106 -13.93 2.94 5.07
CA LEU A 106 -14.93 3.31 6.08
C LEU A 106 -14.81 2.41 7.31
N TYR A 107 -14.75 1.10 7.10
CA TYR A 107 -14.55 0.12 8.16
C TYR A 107 -13.25 0.34 8.91
N ARG A 108 -12.11 0.53 8.23
CA ARG A 108 -10.79 0.56 8.89
C ARG A 108 -10.44 1.88 9.57
N TYR A 109 -10.90 3.00 9.02
CA TYR A 109 -10.42 4.33 9.41
C TYR A 109 -11.52 5.20 10.00
N THR A 110 -12.73 4.69 10.19
CA THR A 110 -13.82 5.50 10.74
C THR A 110 -14.69 4.71 11.70
N ALA A 111 -15.44 5.43 12.54
CA ALA A 111 -16.59 4.94 13.28
C ALA A 111 -17.91 5.42 12.65
N LEU A 112 -17.93 5.67 11.33
CA LEU A 112 -19.10 6.17 10.59
C LEU A 112 -19.99 5.00 10.12
N TRP A 113 -20.53 4.25 11.08
CA TRP A 113 -21.21 2.98 10.85
C TRP A 113 -22.42 3.05 9.91
N SER A 114 -23.23 4.12 9.97
CA SER A 114 -24.35 4.31 9.04
C SER A 114 -23.88 4.36 7.59
N ARG A 115 -22.82 5.14 7.33
CA ARG A 115 -22.22 5.26 5.99
C ARG A 115 -21.69 3.92 5.50
N LEU A 116 -21.05 3.16 6.38
CA LEU A 116 -20.57 1.81 6.06
C LEU A 116 -21.74 0.87 5.74
N GLY A 117 -22.82 0.91 6.52
CA GLY A 117 -24.03 0.10 6.29
C GLY A 117 -24.65 0.40 4.94
N GLU A 118 -24.89 1.68 4.64
CA GLU A 118 -25.42 2.13 3.35
C GLU A 118 -24.52 1.72 2.18
N LYS A 119 -23.20 1.77 2.36
CA LYS A 119 -22.24 1.31 1.35
C LYS A 119 -22.35 -0.19 1.11
N LEU A 120 -22.46 -0.99 2.16
CA LEU A 120 -22.60 -2.45 2.07
C LEU A 120 -23.90 -2.85 1.38
N ASP A 121 -25.02 -2.21 1.74
CA ASP A 121 -26.31 -2.44 1.09
C ASP A 121 -26.23 -2.13 -0.42
N ARG A 122 -25.51 -1.06 -0.80
CA ARG A 122 -25.31 -0.70 -2.20
C ARG A 122 -24.41 -1.65 -2.96
N ILE A 123 -23.41 -2.26 -2.31
CA ILE A 123 -22.59 -3.31 -2.94
C ILE A 123 -23.44 -4.54 -3.22
N GLU A 124 -24.29 -4.95 -2.27
CA GLU A 124 -25.20 -6.08 -2.46
C GLU A 124 -26.13 -5.84 -3.66
N ILE A 125 -26.69 -4.63 -3.78
CA ILE A 125 -27.50 -4.23 -4.94
C ILE A 125 -26.65 -4.20 -6.22
N SER A 126 -25.43 -3.67 -6.19
CA SER A 126 -24.59 -3.57 -7.40
C SER A 126 -24.20 -4.93 -7.95
N LEU A 127 -24.10 -5.96 -7.12
CA LEU A 127 -23.83 -7.35 -7.54
C LEU A 127 -24.95 -7.95 -8.40
N GLU A 128 -26.15 -7.37 -8.38
CA GLU A 128 -27.25 -7.77 -9.26
C GLU A 128 -27.10 -7.23 -10.69
N ASP A 129 -26.25 -6.20 -10.89
CA ASP A 129 -25.97 -5.63 -12.21
C ASP A 129 -24.88 -6.44 -12.94
N PRO A 130 -25.22 -7.11 -14.06
CA PRO A 130 -24.27 -7.93 -14.81
C PRO A 130 -23.28 -7.11 -15.67
N ASP A 131 -23.50 -5.81 -15.89
CA ASP A 131 -22.62 -4.97 -16.73
C ASP A 131 -22.04 -3.79 -15.95
N GLN A 132 -20.84 -4.02 -15.39
CA GLN A 132 -20.10 -3.00 -14.65
C GLN A 132 -18.92 -2.41 -15.41
N HIS A 133 -18.79 -2.71 -16.71
CA HIS A 133 -17.62 -2.33 -17.52
C HIS A 133 -17.47 -0.80 -17.61
N TYR A 134 -18.57 -0.06 -17.52
CA TYR A 134 -18.54 1.41 -17.49
C TYR A 134 -17.64 1.95 -16.36
N ALA A 135 -17.50 1.24 -15.24
CA ALA A 135 -16.73 1.69 -14.09
C ALA A 135 -15.21 1.66 -14.33
N ALA A 136 -14.76 0.90 -15.33
CA ALA A 136 -13.36 0.85 -15.78
C ALA A 136 -12.99 2.02 -16.72
N ALA A 137 -13.99 2.70 -17.30
CA ALA A 137 -13.78 3.73 -18.29
C ALA A 137 -13.49 5.11 -17.68
N GLN A 138 -12.86 5.98 -18.48
CA GLN A 138 -12.74 7.39 -18.14
C GLN A 138 -14.11 8.06 -18.22
N SER A 139 -14.50 8.79 -17.18
CA SER A 139 -15.75 9.53 -17.10
C SER A 139 -15.84 10.63 -18.16
N PRO A 140 -16.90 10.69 -18.99
CA PRO A 140 -17.16 11.82 -19.88
C PRO A 140 -17.61 13.08 -19.13
N VAL A 141 -18.00 12.98 -17.86
CA VAL A 141 -18.57 14.08 -17.07
C VAL A 141 -17.48 15.01 -16.56
N ASP A 142 -16.40 14.45 -16.03
CA ASP A 142 -15.34 15.19 -15.33
C ASP A 142 -13.92 14.69 -15.65
N GLY A 143 -13.79 13.73 -16.56
CA GLY A 143 -12.50 13.20 -17.01
C GLY A 143 -11.79 12.28 -16.02
N HIS A 144 -12.36 12.04 -14.83
CA HIS A 144 -11.77 11.15 -13.84
C HIS A 144 -12.10 9.67 -14.08
N TRP A 145 -11.33 8.78 -13.45
CA TRP A 145 -11.70 7.37 -13.29
C TRP A 145 -12.36 7.15 -11.92
N GLY A 146 -12.85 5.93 -11.69
CA GLY A 146 -13.39 5.56 -10.38
C GLY A 146 -14.79 6.12 -10.14
N VAL A 147 -15.68 6.04 -11.13
CA VAL A 147 -17.03 6.63 -11.08
C VAL A 147 -17.92 6.06 -9.97
N CYS A 148 -17.58 4.89 -9.40
CA CYS A 148 -18.33 4.27 -8.33
C CYS A 148 -17.80 4.61 -6.92
N TYR A 149 -16.69 5.36 -6.81
CA TYR A 149 -16.27 5.96 -5.55
C TYR A 149 -17.06 7.23 -5.26
N GLU A 150 -17.49 7.39 -4.01
CA GLU A 150 -17.98 8.65 -3.47
C GLU A 150 -16.84 9.47 -2.88
N GLU A 151 -15.87 8.79 -2.27
CA GLU A 151 -14.71 9.43 -1.68
C GLU A 151 -13.76 9.97 -2.75
N TYR A 152 -13.59 11.29 -2.76
CA TYR A 152 -12.88 11.96 -3.83
C TYR A 152 -11.40 11.57 -3.91
N PHE A 153 -10.74 11.35 -2.77
CA PHE A 153 -9.34 10.91 -2.75
C PHE A 153 -9.15 9.53 -3.41
N MET A 154 -10.13 8.64 -3.33
CA MET A 154 -10.08 7.35 -4.03
C MET A 154 -10.25 7.52 -5.54
N ARG A 155 -11.06 8.49 -5.97
CA ARG A 155 -11.15 8.87 -7.39
C ARG A 155 -9.83 9.43 -7.91
N ILE A 156 -9.10 10.21 -7.10
CA ILE A 156 -7.75 10.66 -7.46
C ILE A 156 -6.83 9.45 -7.67
N GLY A 157 -6.82 8.49 -6.73
CA GLY A 157 -6.07 7.25 -6.90
C GLY A 157 -6.46 6.49 -8.17
N ALA A 158 -7.76 6.34 -8.44
CA ALA A 158 -8.26 5.72 -9.66
C ALA A 158 -7.77 6.44 -10.93
N THR A 159 -7.78 7.77 -10.92
CA THR A 159 -7.29 8.59 -12.03
C THR A 159 -5.79 8.42 -12.25
N VAL A 160 -4.97 8.40 -11.20
CA VAL A 160 -3.52 8.15 -11.31
C VAL A 160 -3.27 6.80 -11.99
N ALA A 161 -3.99 5.75 -11.59
CA ALA A 161 -3.90 4.43 -12.20
C ALA A 161 -4.34 4.44 -13.68
N GLY A 162 -5.45 5.09 -14.00
CA GLY A 162 -5.94 5.25 -15.38
C GLY A 162 -4.95 6.00 -16.28
N LEU A 163 -4.32 7.06 -15.77
CA LEU A 163 -3.30 7.80 -16.50
C LEU A 163 -2.00 7.00 -16.68
N GLN A 164 -1.57 6.23 -15.68
CA GLN A 164 -0.43 5.32 -15.82
C GLN A 164 -0.69 4.28 -16.93
N LYS A 165 -1.89 3.69 -16.98
CA LYS A 165 -2.27 2.78 -18.06
C LYS A 165 -2.18 3.45 -19.44
N LEU A 166 -2.64 4.70 -19.56
CA LEU A 166 -2.50 5.44 -20.82
C LEU A 166 -1.04 5.70 -21.20
N VAL A 167 -0.15 5.91 -20.22
CA VAL A 167 1.30 5.98 -20.50
C VAL A 167 1.80 4.65 -21.05
N ASP A 168 1.47 3.55 -20.38
CA ASP A 168 1.94 2.20 -20.76
C ASP A 168 1.45 1.80 -22.15
N GLU A 169 0.23 2.22 -22.52
CA GLU A 169 -0.38 1.98 -23.84
C GLU A 169 0.01 3.02 -24.89
N GLY A 170 0.76 4.07 -24.54
CA GLY A 170 1.09 5.17 -25.46
C GLY A 170 -0.12 5.96 -25.95
N ARG A 171 -1.18 6.05 -25.15
CA ARG A 171 -2.46 6.69 -25.51
C ARG A 171 -2.64 8.05 -24.84
N ALA A 172 -3.51 8.85 -25.43
CA ALA A 172 -3.98 10.11 -24.86
C ALA A 172 -5.28 9.89 -24.04
N PRO A 173 -5.54 10.71 -23.00
CA PRO A 173 -6.83 10.76 -22.32
C PRO A 173 -7.95 11.08 -23.31
N ARG A 174 -9.10 10.42 -23.16
CA ARG A 174 -10.28 10.65 -24.02
C ARG A 174 -11.01 11.92 -23.63
N TYR A 175 -11.06 12.21 -22.33
CA TYR A 175 -11.71 13.38 -21.75
C TYR A 175 -10.72 14.18 -20.92
N ARG A 176 -10.93 15.49 -20.83
CA ARG A 176 -10.13 16.37 -19.98
C ARG A 176 -10.63 16.33 -18.54
N ILE A 177 -9.72 16.35 -17.59
CA ILE A 177 -10.01 16.50 -16.17
C ILE A 177 -10.31 17.96 -15.89
N THR A 178 -11.53 18.25 -15.45
CA THR A 178 -12.03 19.63 -15.32
C THR A 178 -11.72 20.28 -13.97
N SER A 179 -11.50 19.50 -12.90
CA SER A 179 -11.18 20.01 -11.57
C SER A 179 -10.59 18.91 -10.67
N LEU A 180 -9.52 19.24 -9.97
CA LEU A 180 -8.93 18.50 -8.85
C LEU A 180 -9.54 18.88 -7.48
N ARG A 181 -10.62 19.68 -7.48
CA ARG A 181 -11.36 20.19 -6.32
C ARG A 181 -10.49 20.87 -5.26
N GLU A 182 -10.23 20.16 -4.17
CA GLU A 182 -9.42 20.60 -3.03
C GLU A 182 -7.91 20.53 -3.33
N LEU A 183 -7.52 20.00 -4.49
CA LEU A 183 -6.12 19.89 -4.91
C LEU A 183 -5.78 20.81 -6.11
N ASP A 184 -6.74 21.63 -6.57
CA ASP A 184 -6.59 22.46 -7.78
C ASP A 184 -5.60 23.63 -7.66
N THR A 185 -5.24 24.03 -6.44
CA THR A 185 -4.31 25.15 -6.25
C THR A 185 -3.31 24.82 -5.14
N PRO A 186 -2.13 25.45 -5.13
CA PRO A 186 -1.15 25.30 -4.05
C PRO A 186 -1.77 25.47 -2.66
N LYS A 187 -2.58 26.51 -2.46
CA LYS A 187 -3.21 26.79 -1.17
C LYS A 187 -4.19 25.69 -0.77
N LYS A 188 -5.13 25.34 -1.66
CA LYS A 188 -6.14 24.30 -1.36
C LYS A 188 -5.47 22.95 -1.06
N LEU A 189 -4.45 22.59 -1.83
CA LEU A 189 -3.66 21.38 -1.60
C LEU A 189 -3.05 21.40 -0.19
N LEU A 190 -2.35 22.48 0.17
CA LEU A 190 -1.72 22.59 1.49
C LEU A 190 -2.76 22.55 2.61
N ASP A 191 -3.86 23.31 2.49
CA ASP A 191 -4.94 23.31 3.47
C ASP A 191 -5.48 21.87 3.67
N ARG A 192 -5.73 21.13 2.58
CA ARG A 192 -6.24 19.76 2.65
C ARG A 192 -5.24 18.80 3.28
N MET A 193 -4.00 18.78 2.79
CA MET A 193 -2.96 17.88 3.31
C MET A 193 -2.65 18.16 4.79
N GLN A 194 -2.62 19.44 5.21
CA GLN A 194 -2.46 19.81 6.61
C GLN A 194 -3.64 19.37 7.47
N SER A 195 -4.88 19.51 6.98
CA SER A 195 -6.08 19.05 7.70
C SER A 195 -6.10 17.54 7.94
N LEU A 196 -5.44 16.76 7.08
CA LEU A 196 -5.34 15.30 7.17
C LEU A 196 -4.15 14.82 8.00
N LEU A 197 -3.15 15.67 8.23
CA LEU A 197 -1.91 15.26 8.89
C LEU A 197 -2.13 14.88 10.36
N VAL A 198 -3.04 15.57 11.05
CA VAL A 198 -3.37 15.30 12.46
C VAL A 198 -4.81 14.79 12.56
N SER A 199 -4.98 13.56 13.03
CA SER A 199 -6.28 12.96 13.34
C SER A 199 -6.71 13.31 14.76
N ASP A 200 -7.95 13.77 14.93
CA ASP A 200 -8.63 13.88 16.22
C ASP A 200 -9.78 12.86 16.27
N ILE A 201 -9.41 11.59 16.45
CA ILE A 201 -10.35 10.47 16.34
C ILE A 201 -11.39 10.54 17.46
N ALA A 202 -10.98 10.92 18.67
CA ALA A 202 -11.84 10.99 19.84
C ALA A 202 -13.06 11.92 19.66
N HIS A 203 -12.92 12.98 18.85
CA HIS A 203 -14.01 13.91 18.57
C HIS A 203 -14.68 13.70 17.21
N THR A 204 -13.95 13.21 16.21
CA THR A 204 -14.45 13.12 14.83
C THR A 204 -14.90 11.73 14.41
N GLY A 205 -14.39 10.68 15.09
CA GLY A 205 -14.59 9.30 14.68
C GLY A 205 -13.91 8.96 13.37
N VAL A 206 -12.90 9.74 12.94
CA VAL A 206 -12.17 9.54 11.68
C VAL A 206 -10.66 9.55 11.94
N ASP A 207 -10.01 8.46 11.57
CA ASP A 207 -8.57 8.38 11.39
C ASP A 207 -8.21 8.82 9.96
N ASN A 208 -7.65 10.02 9.82
CA ASN A 208 -7.24 10.59 8.55
C ASN A 208 -6.09 9.83 7.88
N ARG A 209 -5.42 8.88 8.56
CA ARG A 209 -4.29 8.12 8.01
C ARG A 209 -4.60 7.49 6.65
N GLY A 210 -5.79 6.90 6.49
CA GLY A 210 -6.17 6.22 5.25
C GLY A 210 -6.22 7.16 4.04
N GLU A 211 -6.83 8.33 4.21
CA GLU A 211 -6.91 9.34 3.15
C GLU A 211 -5.55 10.02 2.92
N LEU A 212 -4.85 10.39 4.00
CA LEU A 212 -3.53 11.00 3.95
C LEU A 212 -2.56 10.13 3.14
N ALA A 213 -2.47 8.84 3.47
CA ALA A 213 -1.60 7.89 2.78
C ALA A 213 -1.98 7.78 1.29
N SER A 214 -3.26 7.65 0.97
CA SER A 214 -3.72 7.53 -0.42
C SER A 214 -3.37 8.77 -1.26
N LEU A 215 -3.58 9.97 -0.70
CA LEU A 215 -3.21 11.22 -1.39
C LEU A 215 -1.70 11.38 -1.51
N MET A 216 -0.93 11.12 -0.45
CA MET A 216 0.54 11.20 -0.51
C MET A 216 1.12 10.26 -1.56
N ILE A 217 0.62 9.04 -1.67
CA ILE A 217 1.05 8.05 -2.67
C ILE A 217 0.66 8.51 -4.08
N SER A 218 -0.60 8.88 -4.27
CA SER A 218 -1.14 9.33 -5.57
C SER A 218 -0.41 10.57 -6.10
N LEU A 219 -0.18 11.55 -5.24
CA LEU A 219 0.53 12.78 -5.58
C LEU A 219 2.03 12.54 -5.79
N SER A 220 2.67 11.69 -4.98
CA SER A 220 4.09 11.33 -5.17
C SER A 220 4.33 10.68 -6.53
N GLN A 221 3.46 9.77 -6.97
CA GLN A 221 3.55 9.22 -8.32
C GLN A 221 3.41 10.32 -9.38
N SER A 222 2.42 11.20 -9.22
CA SER A 222 2.11 12.27 -10.17
C SER A 222 3.22 13.32 -10.27
N VAL A 223 3.91 13.60 -9.16
CA VAL A 223 4.97 14.62 -9.07
C VAL A 223 6.33 14.06 -9.47
N PHE A 224 6.70 12.86 -9.00
CA PHE A 224 8.07 12.36 -9.17
C PHE A 224 8.27 11.46 -10.41
N LYS A 225 7.21 10.82 -10.93
CA LYS A 225 7.32 10.06 -12.18
C LYS A 225 7.14 11.00 -13.38
N GLN A 226 8.24 11.34 -14.05
CA GLN A 226 8.25 12.31 -15.15
C GLN A 226 7.22 11.98 -16.26
N HIS A 227 7.10 10.70 -16.65
CA HIS A 227 6.14 10.27 -17.66
C HIS A 227 4.68 10.50 -17.23
N LEU A 228 4.38 10.31 -15.94
CA LEU A 228 3.05 10.52 -15.39
C LEU A 228 2.75 12.00 -15.20
N SER A 229 3.75 12.78 -14.74
CA SER A 229 3.67 14.24 -14.67
C SER A 229 3.34 14.85 -16.04
N ALA A 230 4.02 14.40 -17.10
CA ALA A 230 3.71 14.80 -18.47
C ALA A 230 2.28 14.42 -18.88
N LYS A 231 1.83 13.20 -18.53
CA LYS A 231 0.47 12.75 -18.81
C LYS A 231 -0.60 13.57 -18.08
N TRP A 232 -0.32 14.06 -16.87
CA TRP A 232 -1.21 14.98 -16.16
C TRP A 232 -1.37 16.32 -16.88
N VAL A 233 -0.29 16.87 -17.44
CA VAL A 233 -0.35 18.08 -18.27
C VAL A 233 -1.23 17.88 -19.52
N GLU A 234 -1.19 16.68 -20.10
CA GLU A 234 -2.08 16.30 -21.20
C GLU A 234 -3.53 16.04 -20.77
N ALA A 235 -3.77 15.64 -19.52
CA ALA A 235 -5.09 15.22 -19.05
C ALA A 235 -5.91 16.38 -18.48
N VAL A 236 -5.28 17.32 -17.79
CA VAL A 236 -5.97 18.42 -17.11
C VAL A 236 -6.32 19.52 -18.10
N ASP A 237 -7.48 20.15 -17.88
CA ASP A 237 -7.83 21.38 -18.59
C ASP A 237 -7.01 22.56 -18.05
N LEU A 238 -5.91 22.86 -18.75
CA LEU A 238 -4.98 23.95 -18.41
C LEU A 238 -5.57 25.37 -18.63
N THR A 239 -6.80 25.49 -19.12
CA THR A 239 -7.51 26.78 -19.12
C THR A 239 -7.98 27.19 -17.73
N THR A 240 -7.99 26.25 -16.78
CA THR A 240 -8.15 26.52 -15.35
C THR A 240 -6.85 27.12 -14.76
N SER A 241 -6.97 27.93 -13.72
CA SER A 241 -5.84 28.56 -12.98
C SER A 241 -4.85 27.58 -12.34
N THR A 242 -4.99 26.28 -12.57
CA THR A 242 -4.19 25.20 -12.00
C THR A 242 -2.83 25.13 -12.69
N ARG A 243 -1.84 25.79 -12.07
CA ARG A 243 -0.43 25.55 -12.42
C ARG A 243 0.01 24.25 -11.76
N LEU A 244 -0.06 23.13 -12.49
CA LEU A 244 0.35 21.80 -11.98
C LEU A 244 1.77 21.82 -11.39
N SER A 245 2.68 22.62 -11.95
CA SER A 245 4.01 22.83 -11.37
C SER A 245 3.96 23.47 -9.98
N ALA A 246 3.12 24.48 -9.77
CA ALA A 246 2.95 25.11 -8.46
C ALA A 246 2.29 24.16 -7.44
N VAL A 247 1.34 23.33 -7.89
CA VAL A 247 0.74 22.27 -7.05
C VAL A 247 1.81 21.23 -6.67
N ALA A 248 2.66 20.83 -7.62
CA ALA A 248 3.76 19.91 -7.36
C ALA A 248 4.77 20.48 -6.35
N GLU A 249 5.15 21.76 -6.47
CA GLU A 249 6.05 22.42 -5.51
C GLU A 249 5.41 22.54 -4.12
N ALA A 250 4.11 22.85 -4.05
CA ALA A 250 3.39 22.86 -2.78
C ALA A 250 3.33 21.47 -2.13
N PHE A 251 3.16 20.42 -2.93
CA PHE A 251 3.20 19.04 -2.43
C PHE A 251 4.58 18.67 -1.88
N LYS A 252 5.66 19.01 -2.60
CA LYS A 252 7.04 18.79 -2.11
C LYS A 252 7.29 19.55 -0.80
N PHE A 253 6.85 20.81 -0.71
CA PHE A 253 6.92 21.60 0.51
C PHE A 253 6.19 20.92 1.68
N PHE A 254 4.98 20.39 1.44
CA PHE A 254 4.26 19.59 2.43
C PHE A 254 5.05 18.35 2.84
N LEU A 255 5.60 17.58 1.90
CA LEU A 255 6.40 16.39 2.22
C LEU A 255 7.60 16.71 3.10
N THR A 256 8.33 17.78 2.83
CA THR A 256 9.44 18.23 3.68
C THR A 256 8.97 18.58 5.09
N GLY A 257 7.85 19.29 5.23
CA GLY A 257 7.29 19.65 6.54
C GLY A 257 6.66 18.48 7.31
N ALA A 258 6.17 17.47 6.60
CA ALA A 258 5.55 16.28 7.18
C ALA A 258 6.57 15.19 7.55
N GLN A 259 7.80 15.26 7.05
CA GLN A 259 8.87 14.34 7.44
C GLN A 259 9.25 14.61 8.90
N ASP A 260 9.14 13.60 9.74
CA ASP A 260 9.49 13.76 11.14
C ASP A 260 11.00 13.92 11.32
N HIS A 261 11.41 14.91 12.11
CA HIS A 261 12.82 15.25 12.27
C HIS A 261 13.62 14.21 13.07
N GLU A 262 12.95 13.52 13.99
CA GLU A 262 13.57 12.52 14.89
C GLU A 262 13.72 11.18 14.18
N THR A 263 12.65 10.71 13.55
CA THR A 263 12.63 9.39 12.89
C THR A 263 13.05 9.43 11.42
N GLY A 264 12.96 10.61 10.77
CA GLY A 264 13.11 10.73 9.32
C GLY A 264 11.96 10.13 8.51
N TRP A 265 10.96 9.52 9.17
CA TRP A 265 9.85 8.85 8.50
C TRP A 265 8.65 9.79 8.31
N TRP A 266 7.75 9.37 7.42
CA TRP A 266 6.43 9.98 7.28
C TRP A 266 5.38 9.11 7.97
N GLY A 267 4.30 9.72 8.42
CA GLY A 267 3.18 9.03 9.03
C GLY A 267 2.08 10.01 9.44
N ALA A 268 0.91 9.46 9.78
CA ALA A 268 -0.16 10.25 10.38
C ALA A 268 0.19 10.64 11.81
N TRP A 269 -0.31 11.79 12.25
CA TRP A 269 -0.19 12.25 13.63
C TRP A 269 -1.56 12.19 14.30
N TYR A 270 -1.57 12.11 15.63
CA TYR A 270 -2.80 11.95 16.40
C TYR A 270 -2.83 12.93 17.55
N LEU A 271 -3.98 13.57 17.75
CA LEU A 271 -4.26 14.33 18.96
C LEU A 271 -4.67 13.35 20.06
N ASP A 272 -3.85 13.18 21.09
CA ASP A 272 -4.10 12.34 22.26
C ASP A 272 -4.14 13.24 23.50
N GLY A 273 -5.36 13.60 23.92
CA GLY A 273 -5.56 14.71 24.87
C GLY A 273 -5.04 16.02 24.28
N ASP A 274 -4.15 16.71 24.98
CA ASP A 274 -3.54 17.96 24.52
C ASP A 274 -2.20 17.75 23.78
N ARG A 275 -1.84 16.49 23.47
CA ARG A 275 -0.55 16.15 22.87
C ARG A 275 -0.72 15.66 21.44
N ILE A 276 0.22 16.07 20.57
CA ILE A 276 0.38 15.48 19.25
C ILE A 276 1.34 14.30 19.36
N VAL A 277 0.88 13.11 18.98
CA VAL A 277 1.68 11.89 18.85
C VAL A 277 1.93 11.66 17.36
N LYS A 278 3.20 11.74 16.94
CA LYS A 278 3.60 11.41 15.57
C LYS A 278 3.88 9.92 15.44
N THR A 279 3.51 9.34 14.30
CA THR A 279 3.84 7.95 13.99
C THR A 279 4.83 7.85 12.83
N ALA A 280 5.62 6.78 12.82
CA ALA A 280 6.53 6.44 11.74
C ALA A 280 5.92 5.30 10.92
N ASP A 281 5.41 5.59 9.73
CA ASP A 281 4.69 4.64 8.88
C ASP A 281 5.56 4.08 7.76
N LEU A 282 5.74 2.75 7.75
CA LEU A 282 6.60 2.06 6.78
C LEU A 282 6.10 2.23 5.35
N SER A 283 4.80 2.06 5.13
CA SER A 283 4.21 2.11 3.78
C SER A 283 4.32 3.51 3.19
N MET A 284 3.95 4.54 3.97
CA MET A 284 4.06 5.92 3.52
C MET A 284 5.52 6.30 3.22
N THR A 285 6.43 5.94 4.11
CA THR A 285 7.87 6.20 3.96
C THR A 285 8.43 5.49 2.73
N TYR A 286 8.10 4.22 2.53
CA TYR A 286 8.49 3.45 1.35
C TYR A 286 8.05 4.14 0.06
N HIS A 287 6.77 4.51 -0.05
CA HIS A 287 6.25 5.09 -1.30
C HIS A 287 6.92 6.42 -1.62
N ILE A 288 7.15 7.28 -0.63
CA ILE A 288 7.83 8.57 -0.82
C ILE A 288 9.26 8.35 -1.28
N VAL A 289 10.02 7.51 -0.57
CA VAL A 289 11.42 7.16 -0.93
C VAL A 289 11.48 6.55 -2.32
N ALA A 290 10.62 5.59 -2.63
CA ALA A 290 10.65 4.85 -3.88
C ALA A 290 10.28 5.72 -5.08
N TYR A 291 9.30 6.61 -4.95
CA TYR A 291 8.89 7.49 -6.05
C TYR A 291 9.83 8.67 -6.23
N ALA A 292 10.37 9.24 -5.15
CA ALA A 292 11.44 10.24 -5.20
C ALA A 292 12.78 9.64 -5.65
N ARG A 293 12.87 8.31 -5.83
CA ARG A 293 14.09 7.58 -6.19
C ARG A 293 15.25 7.85 -5.21
N GLY A 294 14.91 7.99 -3.95
CA GLY A 294 15.85 8.27 -2.87
C GLY A 294 16.26 9.73 -2.71
N ASP A 295 15.71 10.65 -3.51
CA ASP A 295 15.90 12.09 -3.34
C ASP A 295 15.04 12.61 -2.16
N VAL A 296 15.47 12.25 -0.96
CA VAL A 296 14.86 12.62 0.33
C VAL A 296 15.93 13.01 1.33
N GLU A 297 15.52 13.74 2.37
CA GLU A 297 16.41 14.11 3.47
C GLU A 297 16.46 13.03 4.56
N ARG A 298 17.41 13.17 5.51
CA ARG A 298 17.47 12.41 6.78
C ARG A 298 17.73 10.91 6.67
N TRP A 299 18.47 10.49 5.64
CA TRP A 299 18.86 9.09 5.47
C TRP A 299 19.40 8.37 6.73
N PRO A 300 20.29 8.97 7.54
CA PRO A 300 20.71 8.34 8.79
C PRO A 300 19.55 8.02 9.75
N ALA A 301 18.63 8.96 9.96
CA ALA A 301 17.46 8.76 10.81
C ALA A 301 16.47 7.76 10.21
N ILE A 302 16.28 7.78 8.87
CA ILE A 302 15.43 6.81 8.17
C ILE A 302 15.90 5.38 8.43
N ILE A 303 17.20 5.12 8.33
CA ILE A 303 17.76 3.78 8.54
C ILE A 303 17.82 3.40 10.01
N GLU A 304 18.14 4.35 10.90
CA GLU A 304 18.07 4.11 12.35
C GLU A 304 16.66 3.68 12.76
N THR A 305 15.63 4.39 12.29
CA THR A 305 14.23 4.02 12.52
C THR A 305 13.89 2.69 11.87
N LEU A 306 14.32 2.45 10.62
CA LEU A 306 14.06 1.18 9.93
C LEU A 306 14.56 -0.01 10.77
N ARG A 307 15.79 0.06 11.29
CA ARG A 307 16.35 -0.97 12.18
C ARG A 307 15.58 -1.08 13.49
N ALA A 308 15.28 0.05 14.15
CA ALA A 308 14.59 0.06 15.44
C ALA A 308 13.15 -0.48 15.36
N ARG A 309 12.55 -0.54 14.17
CA ARG A 309 11.16 -0.98 13.94
C ARG A 309 11.04 -2.39 13.34
N GLU A 310 12.12 -3.15 13.31
CA GLU A 310 12.12 -4.51 12.76
C GLU A 310 11.09 -5.42 13.44
N GLU A 311 11.04 -5.38 14.77
CA GLU A 311 10.13 -6.20 15.58
C GLU A 311 8.75 -5.58 15.76
N ALA A 312 8.56 -4.32 15.34
CA ALA A 312 7.35 -3.58 15.57
C ALA A 312 6.22 -3.99 14.61
N THR A 313 4.99 -3.87 15.09
CA THR A 313 3.79 -4.20 14.33
C THR A 313 3.53 -3.17 13.22
N TYR A 314 3.27 -3.67 12.00
CA TYR A 314 2.87 -2.91 10.83
C TYR A 314 1.54 -2.15 11.07
N PRO A 315 1.38 -0.92 10.58
CA PRO A 315 2.24 -0.17 9.65
C PRO A 315 3.42 0.56 10.29
N TYR A 316 3.56 0.50 11.62
CA TYR A 316 4.58 1.23 12.36
C TYR A 316 5.89 0.44 12.55
N GLY A 317 5.99 -0.69 11.85
CA GLY A 317 7.13 -1.58 11.80
C GLY A 317 6.98 -2.62 10.70
N TRP A 318 7.84 -3.63 10.69
CA TRP A 318 7.95 -4.55 9.56
C TRP A 318 6.94 -5.70 9.65
N ARG A 319 6.44 -6.02 10.85
CA ARG A 319 5.76 -7.29 11.10
C ARG A 319 4.24 -7.17 10.98
N ALA A 320 3.64 -8.00 10.14
CA ALA A 320 2.20 -8.22 10.15
C ALA A 320 1.90 -9.46 10.99
N ARG A 321 0.98 -9.36 11.96
CA ARG A 321 0.63 -10.47 12.86
C ARG A 321 1.87 -11.16 13.47
N MET A 322 2.82 -10.36 13.93
CA MET A 322 4.11 -10.80 14.50
C MET A 322 5.09 -11.48 13.54
N ASN A 323 4.76 -11.63 12.26
CA ASN A 323 5.61 -12.26 11.25
C ASN A 323 6.09 -11.26 10.19
N TRP A 324 7.20 -11.57 9.54
CA TRP A 324 7.55 -10.92 8.28
C TRP A 324 6.57 -11.32 7.16
N ASN A 325 6.61 -10.58 6.06
CA ASN A 325 5.93 -10.93 4.82
C ASN A 325 6.67 -10.30 3.63
N ASN A 326 6.48 -10.84 2.42
CA ASN A 326 7.26 -10.40 1.25
C ASN A 326 6.97 -8.96 0.83
N HIS A 327 5.78 -8.41 1.14
CA HIS A 327 5.45 -7.02 0.83
C HIS A 327 6.32 -6.07 1.65
N ASN A 328 6.31 -6.23 2.97
CA ASN A 328 7.08 -5.39 3.87
C ASN A 328 8.58 -5.63 3.68
N LEU A 329 9.02 -6.86 3.39
CA LEU A 329 10.42 -7.14 3.05
C LEU A 329 10.85 -6.45 1.75
N TYR A 330 9.97 -6.38 0.74
CA TYR A 330 10.21 -5.60 -0.48
C TYR A 330 10.35 -4.10 -0.18
N ASP A 331 9.45 -3.54 0.64
CA ASP A 331 9.50 -2.14 1.05
C ASP A 331 10.81 -1.80 1.77
N VAL A 332 11.18 -2.63 2.75
CA VAL A 332 12.44 -2.53 3.51
C VAL A 332 13.64 -2.61 2.58
N ALA A 333 13.72 -3.62 1.71
CA ALA A 333 14.83 -3.81 0.78
C ALA A 333 15.01 -2.61 -0.16
N ARG A 334 13.90 -2.02 -0.58
CA ARG A 334 13.89 -0.86 -1.47
C ARG A 334 14.35 0.41 -0.76
N ILE A 335 13.94 0.63 0.48
CA ILE A 335 14.47 1.72 1.32
C ILE A 335 15.98 1.55 1.51
N LEU A 336 16.44 0.35 1.85
CA LEU A 336 17.87 0.05 2.01
C LEU A 336 18.67 0.34 0.75
N ARG A 337 18.16 -0.05 -0.42
CA ARG A 337 18.82 0.21 -1.71
C ARG A 337 19.02 1.69 -1.96
N PHE A 338 17.97 2.50 -1.78
CA PHE A 338 18.06 3.95 -2.00
C PHE A 338 18.90 4.64 -0.94
N GLY A 339 18.87 4.14 0.31
CA GLY A 339 19.66 4.70 1.41
C GLY A 339 21.12 4.29 1.40
N TRP A 340 21.49 3.21 0.70
CA TRP A 340 22.83 2.65 0.67
C TRP A 340 24.00 3.65 0.51
N PRO A 341 23.95 4.61 -0.44
CA PRO A 341 25.03 5.59 -0.59
C PRO A 341 25.05 6.70 0.48
N HIS A 342 24.07 6.74 1.39
CA HIS A 342 23.86 7.81 2.35
C HIS A 342 24.04 7.38 3.82
N ILE A 343 24.33 6.10 4.06
CA ILE A 343 24.34 5.52 5.41
C ILE A 343 25.75 5.11 5.82
N SER A 344 25.94 4.92 7.12
CA SER A 344 27.25 4.58 7.68
C SER A 344 27.70 3.18 7.26
N GLU A 345 29.00 2.89 7.32
CA GLU A 345 29.53 1.54 7.11
C GLU A 345 28.93 0.52 8.10
N ALA A 346 28.63 0.95 9.33
CA ALA A 346 27.99 0.12 10.35
C ALA A 346 26.56 -0.26 9.95
N ASP A 347 25.78 0.67 9.40
CA ASP A 347 24.43 0.39 8.92
C ASP A 347 24.45 -0.47 7.65
N GLN A 348 25.43 -0.26 6.76
CA GLN A 348 25.65 -1.16 5.63
C GLN A 348 26.04 -2.57 6.07
N ALA A 349 26.85 -2.71 7.13
CA ALA A 349 27.20 -4.01 7.70
C ALA A 349 25.97 -4.71 8.29
N TRP A 350 25.15 -4.01 9.07
CA TRP A 350 23.88 -4.55 9.56
C TRP A 350 22.97 -5.00 8.39
N ALA A 351 22.80 -4.17 7.36
CA ALA A 351 21.98 -4.53 6.19
C ALA A 351 22.55 -5.73 5.42
N ARG A 352 23.89 -5.86 5.35
CA ARG A 352 24.60 -7.01 4.76
C ARG A 352 24.28 -8.32 5.45
N ASP A 353 24.14 -8.29 6.78
CA ASP A 353 23.74 -9.46 7.56
C ASP A 353 22.23 -9.70 7.46
N LYS A 354 21.44 -8.62 7.40
CA LYS A 354 19.99 -8.72 7.45
C LYS A 354 19.34 -9.22 6.17
N ILE A 355 19.80 -8.77 5.01
CA ILE A 355 19.22 -9.15 3.71
C ILE A 355 19.25 -10.68 3.48
N PRO A 356 20.34 -11.41 3.77
CA PRO A 356 20.35 -12.88 3.76
C PRO A 356 19.26 -13.51 4.64
N GLU A 357 19.02 -12.99 5.85
CA GLU A 357 17.97 -13.50 6.72
C GLU A 357 16.58 -13.30 6.10
N MET A 358 16.33 -12.11 5.53
CA MET A 358 15.08 -11.78 4.84
C MET A 358 14.83 -12.71 3.64
N ILE A 359 15.86 -12.95 2.81
CA ILE A 359 15.79 -13.90 1.68
C ILE A 359 15.46 -15.29 2.19
N ALA A 360 16.21 -15.78 3.18
CA ALA A 360 16.05 -17.12 3.69
C ALA A 360 14.67 -17.32 4.35
N TRP A 361 14.16 -16.30 5.04
CA TRP A 361 12.80 -16.31 5.57
C TRP A 361 11.75 -16.35 4.45
N SER A 362 11.87 -15.49 3.43
CA SER A 362 10.93 -15.45 2.29
C SER A 362 10.82 -16.83 1.65
N LEU A 363 11.96 -17.43 1.28
CA LEU A 363 11.99 -18.72 0.60
C LEU A 363 11.43 -19.86 1.45
N ARG A 364 11.67 -19.86 2.78
CA ARG A 364 11.16 -20.92 3.67
C ARG A 364 9.70 -20.78 4.04
N ASN A 365 9.21 -19.55 4.19
CA ASN A 365 7.91 -19.29 4.81
C ASN A 365 6.82 -18.89 3.82
N THR A 366 7.17 -18.54 2.59
CA THR A 366 6.19 -18.08 1.60
C THR A 366 6.17 -18.91 0.34
N LEU A 367 7.19 -19.73 0.09
CA LEU A 367 7.30 -20.53 -1.14
C LEU A 367 7.09 -22.01 -0.85
N ASP A 368 6.26 -22.66 -1.65
CA ASP A 368 6.07 -24.11 -1.64
C ASP A 368 7.09 -24.82 -2.53
N LYS A 369 7.14 -26.15 -2.44
CA LYS A 369 8.16 -26.98 -3.10
C LYS A 369 8.09 -26.95 -4.63
N ASP A 370 6.95 -26.61 -5.18
CA ASP A 370 6.69 -26.45 -6.61
C ASP A 370 7.00 -25.04 -7.14
N GLY A 371 7.45 -24.12 -6.26
CA GLY A 371 7.70 -22.73 -6.61
C GLY A 371 6.48 -21.83 -6.52
N GLY A 372 5.35 -22.33 -6.01
CA GLY A 372 4.18 -21.52 -5.74
C GLY A 372 4.37 -20.61 -4.51
N PHE A 373 3.97 -19.33 -4.62
CA PHE A 373 3.86 -18.49 -3.43
C PHE A 373 2.54 -18.76 -2.71
N ARG A 374 2.57 -18.78 -1.39
CA ARG A 374 1.38 -18.95 -0.55
C ARG A 374 0.63 -17.64 -0.38
N LEU A 375 -0.70 -17.72 -0.39
CA LEU A 375 -1.55 -16.60 0.02
C LEU A 375 -1.40 -16.39 1.53
N GLU A 376 -1.06 -15.16 1.93
CA GLU A 376 -1.09 -14.77 3.33
C GLU A 376 -2.48 -14.27 3.69
N GLU A 377 -3.27 -15.11 4.36
CA GLU A 377 -4.65 -14.78 4.73
C GLU A 377 -4.71 -13.47 5.54
N GLY A 378 -5.53 -12.52 5.08
CA GLY A 378 -5.73 -11.24 5.75
C GLY A 378 -4.59 -10.22 5.62
N PHE A 379 -3.55 -10.54 4.82
CA PHE A 379 -2.51 -9.59 4.41
C PHE A 379 -2.35 -9.51 2.89
N SER A 380 -2.40 -10.60 2.14
CA SER A 380 -2.36 -10.52 0.69
C SER A 380 -3.74 -10.18 0.12
N ASP A 381 -3.81 -9.23 -0.82
CA ASP A 381 -5.05 -8.89 -1.53
C ASP A 381 -5.50 -10.04 -2.47
N SER A 382 -4.54 -10.79 -3.03
CA SER A 382 -4.79 -11.95 -3.90
C SER A 382 -3.56 -12.86 -3.97
N LEU A 383 -3.73 -14.05 -4.57
CA LEU A 383 -2.61 -14.96 -4.83
C LEU A 383 -1.61 -14.33 -5.81
N ALA A 384 -2.08 -13.68 -6.88
CA ALA A 384 -1.22 -12.92 -7.78
C ALA A 384 -0.43 -11.82 -7.06
N SER A 385 -1.00 -11.17 -6.05
CA SER A 385 -0.28 -10.20 -5.21
C SER A 385 0.85 -10.87 -4.42
N ALA A 386 0.66 -12.09 -3.92
CA ALA A 386 1.70 -12.84 -3.22
C ALA A 386 2.89 -13.13 -4.16
N TYR A 387 2.62 -13.52 -5.41
CA TYR A 387 3.64 -13.66 -6.44
C TYR A 387 4.35 -12.34 -6.74
N TYR A 388 3.61 -11.25 -6.94
CA TYR A 388 4.19 -9.95 -7.23
C TYR A 388 5.19 -9.50 -6.16
N PHE A 389 4.82 -9.56 -4.88
CA PHE A 389 5.69 -9.11 -3.80
C PHE A 389 6.85 -10.08 -3.55
N GLY A 390 6.61 -11.39 -3.62
CA GLY A 390 7.68 -12.38 -3.52
C GLY A 390 8.74 -12.21 -4.62
N VAL A 391 8.31 -12.10 -5.87
CA VAL A 391 9.20 -11.87 -7.01
C VAL A 391 9.88 -10.50 -6.93
N SER A 392 9.15 -9.45 -6.57
CA SER A 392 9.70 -8.11 -6.47
C SER A 392 10.75 -8.00 -5.37
N PHE A 393 10.53 -8.62 -4.20
CA PHE A 393 11.51 -8.69 -3.14
C PHE A 393 12.80 -9.38 -3.61
N LEU A 394 12.69 -10.58 -4.19
CA LEU A 394 13.83 -11.36 -4.68
C LEU A 394 14.60 -10.64 -5.80
N GLU A 395 13.91 -9.93 -6.71
CA GLU A 395 14.55 -9.08 -7.72
C GLU A 395 15.30 -7.89 -7.07
N GLU A 396 14.68 -7.22 -6.10
CA GLU A 396 15.19 -5.99 -5.48
C GLU A 396 16.52 -6.24 -4.76
N VAL A 397 16.63 -7.36 -4.04
CA VAL A 397 17.86 -7.78 -3.35
C VAL A 397 18.88 -8.46 -4.27
N GLY A 398 18.57 -8.61 -5.57
CA GLY A 398 19.45 -9.23 -6.55
C GLY A 398 19.65 -10.73 -6.30
N HIS A 399 18.59 -11.45 -5.93
CA HIS A 399 18.66 -12.90 -5.73
C HIS A 399 19.11 -13.61 -7.02
N TRP A 400 18.59 -13.19 -8.18
CA TRP A 400 18.91 -13.80 -9.48
C TRP A 400 20.05 -13.12 -10.24
N THR A 401 20.26 -11.82 -10.05
CA THR A 401 21.20 -11.03 -10.87
C THR A 401 22.17 -10.23 -10.02
N ALA A 402 23.48 -10.41 -10.27
CA ALA A 402 24.54 -9.72 -9.54
C ALA A 402 24.42 -8.19 -9.67
N ALA A 403 24.05 -7.69 -10.87
CA ALA A 403 23.89 -6.25 -11.13
C ALA A 403 22.82 -5.56 -10.27
N ARG A 404 21.92 -6.32 -9.63
CA ARG A 404 20.91 -5.79 -8.71
C ARG A 404 21.37 -5.76 -7.26
N ARG A 405 22.45 -6.47 -6.91
CA ARG A 405 23.00 -6.52 -5.55
C ARG A 405 23.73 -5.22 -5.25
N PHE A 406 23.13 -4.42 -4.38
CA PHE A 406 23.77 -3.22 -3.83
C PHE A 406 24.54 -3.51 -2.53
N TRP A 407 24.26 -4.66 -1.90
CA TRP A 407 24.71 -4.98 -0.54
C TRP A 407 25.89 -5.96 -0.49
N THR A 408 26.14 -6.73 -1.55
CA THR A 408 27.21 -7.73 -1.59
C THR A 408 27.75 -7.95 -3.00
N ASP A 409 29.03 -8.31 -3.09
CA ASP A 409 29.69 -8.73 -4.32
C ASP A 409 29.64 -10.26 -4.54
N ALA A 410 29.05 -11.01 -3.60
CA ALA A 410 28.87 -12.45 -3.77
C ALA A 410 28.03 -12.74 -5.03
N PRO A 411 28.29 -13.86 -5.73
CA PRO A 411 27.48 -14.25 -6.87
C PRO A 411 26.05 -14.65 -6.45
N PRO A 412 25.06 -14.54 -7.37
CA PRO A 412 23.75 -15.21 -7.23
C PRO A 412 23.87 -16.69 -6.84
N PRO A 413 22.89 -17.27 -6.11
CA PRO A 413 22.90 -18.69 -5.81
C PRO A 413 22.92 -19.53 -7.09
N ALA A 414 23.67 -20.62 -7.09
CA ALA A 414 23.85 -21.47 -8.27
C ALA A 414 22.53 -22.10 -8.77
N ASP A 415 21.56 -22.29 -7.89
CA ASP A 415 20.23 -22.81 -8.18
C ASP A 415 19.19 -21.70 -8.47
N GLY A 416 19.59 -20.43 -8.45
CA GLY A 416 18.68 -19.28 -8.64
C GLY A 416 17.91 -19.33 -9.96
N ALA A 417 18.53 -19.77 -11.05
CA ALA A 417 17.86 -19.92 -12.35
C ALA A 417 16.76 -20.99 -12.33
N ARG A 418 17.00 -22.11 -11.63
CA ARG A 418 16.02 -23.19 -11.48
C ARG A 418 14.83 -22.74 -10.63
N LEU A 419 15.10 -22.03 -9.54
CA LEU A 419 14.08 -21.45 -8.69
C LEU A 419 13.24 -20.42 -9.47
N CYS A 420 13.90 -19.53 -10.24
CA CYS A 420 13.22 -18.55 -11.08
C CYS A 420 12.24 -19.21 -12.06
N ALA A 421 12.70 -20.26 -12.76
CA ALA A 421 11.86 -21.03 -13.68
C ALA A 421 10.68 -21.71 -12.95
N SER A 422 10.91 -22.34 -11.79
CA SER A 422 9.84 -22.98 -11.00
C SER A 422 8.76 -22.00 -10.58
N ILE A 423 9.14 -20.77 -10.17
CA ILE A 423 8.17 -19.71 -9.84
C ILE A 423 7.39 -19.29 -11.10
N GLY A 424 8.08 -19.17 -12.24
CA GLY A 424 7.46 -18.90 -13.54
C GLY A 424 6.41 -19.93 -13.92
N ASP A 425 6.77 -21.21 -13.87
CA ASP A 425 5.88 -22.34 -14.20
C ASP A 425 4.66 -22.38 -13.25
N ALA A 426 4.87 -22.13 -11.96
CA ALA A 426 3.79 -22.07 -10.98
C ALA A 426 2.84 -20.88 -11.24
N LEU A 427 3.38 -19.71 -11.59
CA LEU A 427 2.58 -18.54 -11.97
C LEU A 427 1.80 -18.77 -13.27
N ASP A 428 2.38 -19.45 -14.24
CA ASP A 428 1.70 -19.82 -15.49
C ASP A 428 0.54 -20.80 -15.23
N THR A 429 0.74 -21.73 -14.30
CA THR A 429 -0.29 -22.70 -13.89
C THR A 429 -1.49 -22.01 -13.23
N LEU A 430 -1.28 -20.88 -12.53
CA LEU A 430 -2.37 -20.10 -11.95
C LEU A 430 -3.35 -19.57 -13.03
N GLY A 431 -2.87 -19.31 -14.24
CA GLY A 431 -3.70 -18.88 -15.37
C GLY A 431 -4.40 -17.52 -15.18
N GLU A 432 -4.02 -16.75 -14.16
CA GLU A 432 -4.61 -15.45 -13.85
C GLU A 432 -3.96 -14.34 -14.69
N SER A 433 -4.78 -13.44 -15.24
CA SER A 433 -4.31 -12.19 -15.88
C SER A 433 -4.78 -11.01 -15.03
N SER A 434 -3.85 -10.49 -14.24
CA SER A 434 -4.01 -9.30 -13.41
C SER A 434 -2.71 -8.51 -13.42
N TRP A 435 -2.75 -7.21 -13.06
CA TRP A 435 -1.55 -6.38 -13.05
C TRP A 435 -0.41 -6.99 -12.21
N ALA A 436 -0.76 -7.66 -11.11
CA ALA A 436 0.20 -8.27 -10.20
C ALA A 436 0.85 -9.51 -10.84
N ALA A 437 0.04 -10.39 -11.43
CA ALA A 437 0.52 -11.56 -12.16
C ALA A 437 1.38 -11.16 -13.37
N ASP A 438 0.91 -10.19 -14.17
CA ASP A 438 1.63 -9.72 -15.36
C ASP A 438 2.96 -9.05 -14.99
N ALA A 439 2.97 -8.24 -13.92
CA ALA A 439 4.19 -7.61 -13.44
C ALA A 439 5.19 -8.62 -12.83
N ALA A 440 4.69 -9.65 -12.13
CA ALA A 440 5.53 -10.75 -11.64
C ALA A 440 6.15 -11.53 -12.81
N ARG A 441 5.35 -11.87 -13.81
CA ARG A 441 5.78 -12.57 -15.03
C ARG A 441 6.86 -11.78 -15.77
N LEU A 442 6.65 -10.49 -16.02
CA LEU A 442 7.64 -9.64 -16.66
C LEU A 442 8.97 -9.58 -15.88
N LYS A 443 8.91 -9.58 -14.55
CA LYS A 443 10.12 -9.63 -13.71
C LYS A 443 10.83 -10.98 -13.85
N LEU A 444 10.09 -12.08 -13.81
CA LEU A 444 10.64 -13.43 -13.98
C LEU A 444 11.28 -13.57 -15.36
N GLU A 445 10.59 -13.21 -16.44
CA GLU A 445 11.14 -13.28 -17.81
C GLU A 445 12.49 -12.55 -17.94
N ARG A 446 12.63 -11.36 -17.35
CA ARG A 446 13.89 -10.61 -17.35
C ARG A 446 15.01 -11.27 -16.54
N ASN A 447 14.68 -11.94 -15.44
CA ASN A 447 15.68 -12.48 -14.51
C ASN A 447 16.01 -13.95 -14.80
N CYS A 448 15.05 -14.77 -15.23
CA CYS A 448 15.25 -16.19 -15.50
C CYS A 448 16.04 -16.41 -16.81
N ALA A 449 15.97 -15.46 -17.75
CA ALA A 449 16.74 -15.49 -18.99
C ALA A 449 18.19 -14.98 -18.84
N ALA A 450 18.55 -14.41 -17.68
CA ALA A 450 19.91 -13.96 -17.41
C ALA A 450 20.79 -15.19 -17.12
N THR A 451 21.53 -15.65 -18.11
CA THR A 451 22.58 -16.67 -17.93
C THR A 451 23.55 -16.20 -16.84
N PRO A 452 24.02 -17.06 -15.93
CA PRO A 452 25.11 -16.72 -15.03
C PRO A 452 26.34 -16.41 -15.91
N GLY A 453 26.68 -15.13 -16.00
CA GLY A 453 27.89 -14.65 -16.66
C GLY A 453 29.11 -14.86 -15.78
#